data_AF-A0A352KLN2-F1
#
_entry.id   AF-A0A352KLN2-F1
#
_cell.length_a   1.000
_cell.length_b   1.000
_cell.length_c   1.000
_cell.angle_alpha   90.00
_cell.angle_beta   90.00
_cell.angle_gamma   90.00
#
_symmetry.space_group_name_H-M   'P 1'
#
loop_
_entity.id
_entity.type
_entity.pdbx_description
1 polymer ?
#
loop_
_entity_poly.entity_id
_entity_poly.type
_entity_poly.pdbx_seq_one_letter_code
_entity_poly.pdbx_strand_id
1 'polypeptide(L)'
;MPALEAIPTNVITGFLGVGKSTAILNLLKNKPGNERWAVLVNEFGEVGIDGTLFSGKEAEKTGVFIREVSGGCMCCAAGLP
;
A
#
# COMPACT_ATOMS: atom_id res chain seq x y z
N MET A 1 -4.03 14.50 19.27
CA MET A 1 -4.01 13.14 18.67
C MET A 1 -2.76 12.47 19.18
N PRO A 2 -2.82 11.27 19.78
CA PRO A 2 -1.59 10.59 20.23
C PRO A 2 -0.66 10.38 19.04
N ALA A 3 0.64 10.55 19.26
CA ALA A 3 1.63 10.28 18.22
C ALA A 3 1.58 8.79 17.83
N LEU A 4 1.59 8.50 16.54
CA LEU A 4 1.76 7.14 16.05
C LEU A 4 3.23 6.76 16.27
N GLU A 5 3.51 5.95 17.30
CA GLU A 5 4.85 5.44 17.57
C GLU A 5 4.98 3.97 17.15
N ALA A 6 6.10 3.64 16.50
CA ALA A 6 6.51 2.29 16.16
C ALA A 6 5.47 1.44 15.40
N ILE A 7 4.90 1.97 14.30
CA ILE A 7 3.99 1.19 13.44
C ILE A 7 4.78 0.03 12.79
N PRO A 8 4.36 -1.24 12.98
CA PRO A 8 4.96 -2.37 12.29
C PRO A 8 4.91 -2.17 10.77
N THR A 9 6.08 -2.19 10.14
CA THR A 9 6.22 -1.84 8.72
C THR A 9 6.89 -2.99 7.98
N ASN A 10 6.24 -3.42 6.89
CA ASN A 10 6.76 -4.46 6.00
C ASN A 10 7.12 -3.84 4.66
N VAL A 11 8.29 -4.17 4.12
CA VAL A 11 8.72 -3.75 2.78
C VAL A 11 8.64 -4.93 1.84
N ILE A 12 7.77 -4.84 0.83
CA ILE A 12 7.61 -5.88 -0.20
C ILE A 12 8.36 -5.42 -1.45
N THR A 13 9.41 -6.15 -1.82
CA THR A 13 10.27 -5.84 -2.96
C THR A 13 10.44 -7.07 -3.87
N GLY A 14 10.91 -6.84 -5.09
CA GLY A 14 11.16 -7.87 -6.09
C GLY A 14 11.03 -7.36 -7.52
N PHE A 15 11.50 -8.14 -8.48
CA PHE A 15 11.49 -7.81 -9.91
C PHE A 15 10.08 -7.53 -10.45
N LEU A 16 10.00 -6.86 -11.60
CA LEU A 16 8.73 -6.67 -12.31
C LEU A 16 8.15 -8.04 -12.70
N GLY A 17 6.83 -8.24 -12.52
CA GLY A 17 6.17 -9.50 -12.86
C GLY A 17 6.32 -10.65 -11.84
N VAL A 18 7.06 -10.48 -10.74
CA VAL A 18 7.23 -11.53 -9.70
C VAL A 18 5.96 -11.82 -8.87
N GLY A 19 4.85 -11.12 -9.13
CA GLY A 19 3.58 -11.34 -8.44
C GLY A 19 3.38 -10.54 -7.14
N LYS A 20 4.08 -9.40 -6.96
CA LYS A 20 3.94 -8.54 -5.77
C LYS A 20 2.50 -8.15 -5.48
N SER A 21 1.77 -7.65 -6.48
CA SER A 21 0.38 -7.19 -6.32
C SER A 21 -0.55 -8.36 -5.95
N THR A 22 -0.34 -9.55 -6.51
CA THR A 22 -1.07 -10.76 -6.15
C THR A 22 -0.84 -11.16 -4.69
N ALA A 23 0.40 -11.09 -4.21
CA ALA A 23 0.72 -11.37 -2.83
C ALA A 23 0.07 -10.36 -1.87
N ILE A 24 0.10 -9.07 -2.21
CA ILE A 24 -0.55 -8.01 -1.41
C ILE A 24 -2.06 -8.23 -1.34
N LEU A 25 -2.72 -8.50 -2.47
CA LEU A 25 -4.15 -8.79 -2.50
C LEU A 25 -4.52 -10.01 -1.63
N ASN A 26 -3.70 -11.05 -1.65
CA ASN A 26 -3.92 -12.22 -0.80
C ASN A 26 -3.72 -11.90 0.70
N LEU A 27 -2.75 -11.06 1.05
CA LEU A 27 -2.55 -10.59 2.41
C LEU A 27 -3.74 -9.77 2.91
N LEU A 28 -4.25 -8.85 2.09
CA LEU A 28 -5.41 -8.03 2.43
C LEU A 28 -6.69 -8.84 2.63
N LYS A 29 -6.89 -9.92 1.86
CA LYS A 29 -8.02 -10.84 2.04
C LYS A 29 -7.96 -11.62 3.36
N ASN A 30 -6.76 -11.92 3.84
CA ASN A 30 -6.53 -12.71 5.07
C ASN A 30 -6.18 -11.85 6.29
N LYS A 31 -6.28 -10.53 6.15
CA LYS A 31 -5.98 -9.57 7.20
C LYS A 31 -6.90 -9.80 8.42
N PRO A 32 -6.37 -9.76 9.66
CA PRO A 32 -7.20 -9.80 10.87
C PRO A 32 -8.17 -8.61 10.95
N GLY A 33 -9.43 -8.85 11.29
CA GLY A 33 -10.48 -7.82 11.29
C GLY A 33 -10.30 -6.71 12.35
N ASN A 34 -9.50 -6.95 13.39
CA ASN A 34 -9.23 -6.00 14.48
C ASN A 34 -8.04 -5.06 14.21
N GLU A 35 -7.35 -5.22 13.08
CA GLU A 35 -6.19 -4.40 12.74
C GLU A 35 -6.56 -3.25 11.80
N ARG A 36 -5.68 -2.25 11.65
CA ARG A 36 -5.81 -1.21 10.62
C ARG A 36 -4.53 -1.15 9.82
N TRP A 37 -4.63 -1.35 8.51
CA TRP A 37 -3.46 -1.44 7.63
C TRP A 37 -3.45 -0.27 6.67
N ALA A 38 -2.26 0.25 6.44
CA ALA A 38 -1.96 1.18 5.36
C ALA A 38 -1.06 0.48 4.36
N VAL A 39 -1.41 0.53 3.09
CA VAL A 39 -0.60 0.03 1.98
C VAL A 39 -0.16 1.21 1.15
N LEU A 40 1.15 1.38 1.03
CA LEU A 40 1.75 2.41 0.22
C LEU A 40 2.38 1.77 -1.03
N VAL A 41 1.90 2.12 -2.21
CA VAL A 41 2.31 1.51 -3.48
C VAL A 41 3.14 2.51 -4.29
N ASN A 42 4.30 2.06 -4.77
CA ASN A 42 5.14 2.82 -5.70
C ASN A 42 4.89 2.30 -7.13
N GLU A 43 3.78 2.72 -7.74
CA GLU A 43 3.43 2.31 -9.10
C GLU A 43 3.17 3.54 -9.99
N PHE A 44 3.53 3.42 -11.26
CA PHE A 44 3.31 4.43 -12.30
C PHE A 44 2.49 3.75 -13.39
N GLY A 45 1.16 3.85 -13.32
CA GLY A 45 0.28 3.22 -14.30
C GLY A 45 -1.00 2.64 -13.70
N GLU A 46 -2.05 2.66 -14.51
CA GLU A 46 -3.47 2.39 -14.25
C GLU A 46 -3.81 0.92 -13.92
N VAL A 47 -2.95 0.20 -13.21
CA VAL A 47 -3.29 -1.15 -12.69
C VAL A 47 -3.46 -1.04 -11.19
N GLY A 48 -4.47 -0.26 -10.81
CA GLY A 48 -4.89 -0.11 -9.42
C GLY A 48 -5.19 -1.49 -8.83
N ILE A 49 -4.66 -1.74 -7.62
CA ILE A 49 -5.05 -2.84 -6.74
C ILE A 49 -6.56 -2.70 -6.47
N ASP A 50 -7.38 -3.16 -7.42
CA ASP A 50 -8.84 -3.04 -7.50
C ASP A 50 -9.41 -1.72 -6.95
N GLY A 51 -9.82 -0.82 -7.86
CA GLY A 51 -10.46 0.46 -7.57
C GLY A 51 -11.67 0.42 -6.60
N THR A 52 -12.15 -0.75 -6.23
CA THR A 52 -13.17 -0.99 -5.19
C THR A 52 -12.66 -0.83 -3.76
N LEU A 53 -11.36 -0.97 -3.48
CA LEU A 53 -10.77 -0.70 -2.16
C LEU A 53 -10.40 0.77 -1.93
N PHE A 54 -10.40 1.58 -2.99
CA PHE A 54 -9.81 2.92 -2.99
C PHE A 54 -10.70 4.02 -2.39
N SER A 55 -12.00 3.78 -2.15
CA SER A 55 -12.95 4.85 -1.91
C SER A 55 -13.71 4.73 -0.58
N GLY A 56 -13.25 5.49 0.41
CA GLY A 56 -14.00 6.04 1.55
C GLY A 56 -14.77 5.06 2.43
N LYS A 57 -15.93 4.59 1.96
CA LYS A 57 -16.86 3.76 2.74
C LYS A 57 -16.41 2.31 2.91
N GLU A 58 -15.75 1.74 1.90
CA GLU A 58 -15.25 0.36 1.98
C GLU A 58 -13.92 0.28 2.76
N ALA A 59 -13.11 1.34 2.73
CA ALA A 59 -11.90 1.47 3.54
C ALA A 59 -12.21 1.49 5.05
N GLU A 60 -13.25 2.22 5.47
CA GLU A 60 -13.67 2.24 6.88
C GLU A 60 -14.24 0.90 7.35
N LYS A 61 -14.97 0.16 6.49
CA LYS A 61 -15.48 -1.17 6.82
C LYS A 61 -14.38 -2.22 6.92
N THR A 62 -13.38 -2.16 6.05
CA THR A 62 -12.30 -3.16 5.97
C THR A 62 -11.09 -2.81 6.85
N GLY A 63 -10.97 -1.55 7.27
CA GLY A 63 -9.80 -1.04 7.99
C GLY A 63 -8.52 -1.02 7.13
N VAL A 64 -8.66 -0.97 5.80
CA VAL A 64 -7.55 -0.97 4.85
C VAL A 64 -7.52 0.35 4.09
N PHE A 65 -6.36 1.02 4.09
CA PHE A 65 -6.14 2.27 3.39
C PHE A 65 -5.01 2.09 2.39
N ILE A 66 -5.30 2.28 1.10
CA ILE A 66 -4.31 2.15 0.03
C ILE A 66 -4.02 3.55 -0.54
N ARG A 67 -2.73 3.89 -0.63
CA ARG A 67 -2.25 5.15 -1.21
C ARG A 67 -1.06 4.90 -2.12
N GLU A 68 -0.93 5.75 -3.12
CA GLU A 68 0.21 5.76 -4.02
C GLU A 68 1.26 6.76 -3.51
N VAL A 69 2.54 6.42 -3.68
CA VAL A 69 3.65 7.35 -3.43
C VAL A 69 3.69 8.35 -4.58
N SER A 70 3.34 9.59 -4.31
CA SER A 70 3.49 10.70 -5.25
C SER A 70 4.97 11.08 -5.35
N GLY A 71 5.57 11.02 -6.55
CA GLY A 71 6.95 11.51 -6.78
C GLY A 71 7.83 10.69 -7.74
N GLY A 72 7.34 9.57 -8.27
CA GLY A 72 8.20 8.63 -8.99
C GLY A 72 9.09 7.83 -8.02
N CYS A 73 9.76 6.79 -8.53
CA CYS A 73 10.62 5.92 -7.74
C CYS A 73 11.59 6.70 -6.84
N MET A 74 12.08 6.09 -5.75
CA MET A 74 13.13 6.68 -4.88
C MET A 74 14.35 7.20 -5.66
N CYS A 75 14.61 6.67 -6.87
CA CYS A 75 15.64 7.14 -7.80
C CYS A 75 15.32 8.45 -8.55
N CYS A 76 14.06 8.90 -8.59
CA CYS A 76 13.63 10.14 -9.24
C CYS A 76 13.37 11.27 -8.23
N ALA A 77 13.00 10.93 -6.99
CA ALA A 77 12.75 11.90 -5.92
C ALA A 77 14.03 12.29 -5.14
N ALA A 78 15.05 11.43 -5.13
CA ALA A 78 16.36 11.75 -4.58
C ALA A 78 17.21 12.45 -5.64
N GLY A 79 16.97 13.74 -5.85
CA GLY A 79 18.00 14.65 -6.39
C GLY A 79 19.15 14.79 -5.38
N LEU A 80 19.85 13.69 -5.12
CA LEU A 80 21.16 13.72 -4.48
C LEU A 80 22.15 14.29 -5.51
N PRO A 81 23.08 15.18 -5.12
CA PRO A 81 24.24 15.48 -5.96
C PRO A 81 25.07 14.21 -6.24
#